data_AF-A0A2D8RL30-F1
#
_entry.id   AF-A0A2D8RL30-F1
#
_cell.length_a   1.000
_cell.length_b   1.000
_cell.length_c   1.000
_cell.angle_alpha   90.00
_cell.angle_beta   90.00
_cell.angle_gamma   90.00
#
_symmetry.space_group_name_H-M   'P 1'
#
loop_
_entity.id
_entity.type
_entity.pdbx_description
1 polymer ?
#
loop_
_entity_poly.entity_id
_entity_poly.type
_entity_poly.pdbx_seq_one_letter_code
_entity_poly.pdbx_strand_id
1 'polypeptide(L)'
;MRIIPIGYGFRLLKKAPITRMTTARPGKMAICMEPMCSIWTLLPAPKNDAMPYFRSAICLSFQVLLISALCLALLGCMENSVIDTLPSDNQRENVNALLLSATTNPGQKSLEHAKADITKTFGSVNRILLINYASLPNRRDAYAKRMKREFAQIGPGYTVKSLHAIPADQRLAAVRDTEGFYVSGGNTFLLLRELYGGDLLVAIRERVLQGAPYVGSSAGSNIAGQFIGTTNDFPITDIPTRRALGLMAANFNPHHPDQIAEEVEFGFRQYKIGEYVAHNQDEVVIGVTNPGMLRIQGNMLSLRGEGGTAYISYRGEKQTVSSLADGDISRAVESLRSR
;
A
#
# COMPACT_ATOMS: atom_id res chain seq x y z
N MET A 1 34.45 -16.09 -28.06
CA MET A 1 34.10 -14.68 -27.85
C MET A 1 33.70 -14.07 -29.18
N ARG A 2 32.38 -13.91 -29.43
CA ARG A 2 31.79 -12.86 -30.26
C ARG A 2 30.27 -12.92 -30.11
N ILE A 3 29.73 -11.77 -29.71
CA ILE A 3 28.31 -11.48 -29.47
C ILE A 3 27.63 -11.29 -30.82
N ILE A 4 26.41 -11.80 -30.98
CA ILE A 4 25.50 -11.43 -32.08
C ILE A 4 24.21 -10.91 -31.43
N PRO A 5 23.74 -9.70 -31.78
CA PRO A 5 22.54 -9.12 -31.20
C PRO A 5 21.30 -9.61 -31.94
N ILE A 6 20.20 -9.88 -31.23
CA ILE A 6 18.89 -10.04 -31.84
C ILE A 6 17.97 -8.99 -31.23
N GLY A 7 17.75 -7.92 -32.01
CA GLY A 7 16.68 -6.97 -31.77
C GLY A 7 15.33 -7.64 -32.01
N TYR A 8 14.42 -7.49 -31.05
CA TYR A 8 13.02 -7.84 -31.25
C TYR A 8 12.26 -6.61 -31.74
N GLY A 9 12.11 -6.53 -33.06
CA GLY A 9 11.05 -5.74 -33.67
C GLY A 9 9.71 -6.45 -33.47
N PHE A 10 8.71 -5.71 -32.99
CA PHE A 10 7.32 -6.16 -32.95
C PHE A 10 6.85 -6.49 -34.37
N ARG A 11 6.53 -7.76 -34.63
CA ARG A 11 5.86 -8.21 -35.84
C ARG A 11 4.53 -8.84 -35.44
N LEU A 12 3.44 -8.20 -35.86
CA LEU A 12 2.07 -8.72 -35.80
C LEU A 12 2.03 -10.13 -36.39
N LEU A 13 1.78 -11.14 -35.54
CA LEU A 13 1.61 -12.52 -35.97
C LEU A 13 0.23 -12.70 -36.59
N LYS A 14 0.22 -12.76 -37.93
CA LYS A 14 -0.81 -13.42 -38.74
C LYS A 14 -0.99 -14.87 -38.25
N LYS A 15 -2.24 -15.34 -38.26
CA LYS A 15 -2.70 -16.72 -38.03
C LYS A 15 -1.61 -17.79 -38.28
N ALA A 16 -1.19 -18.50 -37.23
CA ALA A 16 -0.37 -19.70 -37.36
C ALA A 16 -1.24 -20.92 -37.71
N PRO A 17 -0.75 -21.83 -38.59
CA PRO A 17 -1.49 -23.01 -39.01
C PRO A 17 -1.42 -24.13 -37.95
N ILE A 18 -2.48 -24.94 -37.89
CA ILE A 18 -2.57 -26.16 -37.10
C ILE A 18 -1.44 -27.11 -37.52
N THR A 19 -0.50 -27.38 -36.62
CA THR A 19 0.61 -28.32 -36.86
C THR A 19 0.06 -29.76 -36.90
N ARG A 20 0.40 -30.48 -37.98
CA ARG A 20 0.07 -31.90 -38.24
C ARG A 20 0.33 -32.80 -37.02
N MET A 21 -0.69 -33.59 -36.64
CA MET A 21 -0.49 -34.80 -35.83
C MET A 21 0.34 -35.80 -36.66
N THR A 22 1.51 -36.20 -36.16
CA THR A 22 2.18 -37.42 -36.63
C THR A 22 1.45 -38.62 -36.05
N THR A 23 1.06 -39.56 -36.91
CA THR A 23 0.34 -40.77 -36.54
C THR A 23 1.19 -41.65 -35.60
N ALA A 24 0.77 -41.81 -34.35
CA ALA A 24 1.39 -42.74 -33.42
C ALA A 24 1.01 -44.20 -33.78
N ARG A 25 1.99 -45.11 -33.77
CA ARG A 25 1.76 -46.56 -33.91
C ARG A 25 1.09 -47.13 -32.65
N PRO A 26 0.35 -48.25 -32.75
CA PRO A 26 -0.33 -48.85 -31.59
C PRO A 26 0.64 -49.15 -30.45
N GLY A 27 0.29 -48.75 -29.22
CA GLY A 27 1.03 -49.11 -28.00
C GLY A 27 1.98 -48.07 -27.41
N LYS A 28 1.95 -46.79 -27.82
CA LYS A 28 2.72 -45.71 -27.15
C LYS A 28 1.83 -44.51 -26.77
N MET A 29 2.15 -43.88 -25.63
CA MET A 29 1.50 -42.66 -25.11
C MET A 29 1.76 -41.46 -26.03
N ALA A 30 0.75 -40.62 -26.22
CA ALA A 30 0.87 -39.32 -26.87
C ALA A 30 0.92 -38.21 -25.82
N ILE A 31 1.88 -37.30 -25.95
CA ILE A 31 2.00 -36.10 -25.12
C ILE A 31 1.61 -34.90 -25.98
N CYS A 32 0.61 -34.13 -25.54
CA CYS A 32 0.20 -32.89 -26.19
C CYS A 32 0.76 -31.73 -25.36
N MET A 33 1.58 -30.87 -25.96
CA MET A 33 2.15 -29.69 -25.29
C MET A 33 1.49 -28.41 -25.82
N GLU A 34 0.92 -27.62 -24.91
CA GLU A 34 0.62 -26.21 -25.16
C GLU A 34 1.66 -25.32 -24.45
N PRO A 35 2.19 -24.26 -25.08
CA PRO A 35 3.33 -23.50 -24.53
C PRO A 35 3.01 -22.67 -23.27
N MET A 36 1.76 -22.60 -22.82
CA MET A 36 1.29 -21.61 -21.84
C MET A 36 0.58 -22.21 -20.61
N CYS A 37 0.58 -23.54 -20.42
CA CYS A 37 -0.04 -24.18 -19.25
C CYS A 37 0.81 -25.32 -18.69
N SER A 38 1.04 -25.30 -17.38
CA SER A 38 1.78 -26.32 -16.63
C SER A 38 0.95 -27.57 -16.27
N ILE A 39 -0.20 -27.78 -16.92
CA ILE A 39 -1.12 -28.88 -16.62
C ILE A 39 -0.82 -30.06 -17.55
N TRP A 40 -0.41 -31.17 -16.95
CA TRP A 40 -0.10 -32.41 -17.67
C TRP A 40 -1.31 -33.36 -17.58
N THR A 41 -1.97 -33.64 -18.70
CA THR A 41 -3.07 -34.61 -18.75
C THR A 41 -2.62 -35.88 -19.47
N LEU A 42 -2.55 -37.00 -18.75
CA LEU A 42 -2.25 -38.32 -19.29
C LEU A 42 -3.56 -39.01 -19.69
N LEU A 43 -3.73 -39.30 -20.99
CA LEU A 43 -4.87 -40.06 -21.50
C LEU A 43 -4.41 -41.41 -22.05
N PRO A 44 -5.11 -42.53 -21.74
CA PRO A 44 -4.79 -43.83 -22.28
C PRO A 44 -5.09 -43.89 -23.79
N ALA A 45 -4.24 -44.59 -24.54
CA ALA A 45 -4.44 -44.80 -25.97
C ALA A 45 -5.67 -45.70 -26.21
N PRO A 46 -6.58 -45.33 -27.14
CA PRO A 46 -7.76 -46.14 -27.41
C PRO A 46 -7.36 -47.47 -28.05
N LYS A 47 -8.01 -48.56 -27.60
CA LYS A 47 -8.03 -49.84 -28.34
C LYS A 47 -9.06 -49.72 -29.48
N ASN A 48 -8.77 -50.37 -30.60
CA ASN A 48 -9.50 -50.27 -31.87
C ASN A 48 -11.04 -50.22 -31.68
N ASP A 49 -11.65 -49.35 -32.50
CA ASP A 49 -13.09 -49.19 -32.79
C ASP A 49 -13.96 -48.24 -31.94
N ALA A 50 -13.38 -47.27 -31.22
CA ALA A 50 -14.15 -46.19 -30.57
C ALA A 50 -13.72 -44.78 -31.01
N MET A 51 -13.68 -44.51 -32.32
CA MET A 51 -13.20 -43.22 -32.84
C MET A 51 -14.16 -42.01 -32.72
N PRO A 52 -15.51 -42.15 -32.78
CA PRO A 52 -16.39 -40.97 -32.67
C PRO A 52 -16.67 -40.53 -31.22
N TYR A 53 -16.68 -41.44 -30.23
CA TYR A 53 -16.95 -41.08 -28.83
C TYR A 53 -15.74 -40.43 -28.12
N PHE A 54 -14.51 -40.77 -28.53
CA PHE A 54 -13.30 -40.23 -27.92
C PHE A 54 -13.08 -38.75 -28.27
N ARG A 55 -13.46 -38.33 -29.49
CA ARG A 55 -13.36 -36.92 -29.92
C ARG A 55 -14.34 -36.02 -29.14
N SER A 56 -15.56 -36.50 -28.90
CA SER A 56 -16.59 -35.76 -28.16
C SER A 56 -16.23 -35.59 -26.68
N ALA A 57 -15.70 -36.65 -26.05
CA ALA A 57 -15.29 -36.60 -24.64
C ALA A 57 -14.08 -35.69 -24.40
N ILE A 58 -13.09 -35.70 -25.32
CA ILE A 58 -11.94 -34.77 -25.27
C ILE A 58 -12.40 -33.33 -25.46
N CYS A 59 -13.32 -33.06 -26.40
CA CYS A 59 -13.80 -31.70 -26.64
C CYS A 59 -14.59 -31.15 -25.44
N LEU A 60 -15.41 -31.98 -24.79
CA LEU A 60 -16.17 -31.60 -23.60
C LEU A 60 -15.26 -31.34 -22.39
N SER A 61 -14.23 -32.17 -22.18
CA SER A 61 -13.28 -32.00 -21.08
C SER A 61 -12.34 -30.80 -21.30
N PHE A 62 -11.94 -30.52 -22.54
CA PHE A 62 -11.24 -29.28 -22.90
C PHE A 62 -12.11 -28.04 -22.67
N GLN A 63 -13.40 -28.07 -23.05
CA GLN A 63 -14.32 -26.95 -22.81
C GLN A 63 -14.54 -26.69 -21.32
N VAL A 64 -14.71 -27.73 -20.51
CA VAL A 64 -14.85 -27.59 -19.04
C VAL A 64 -13.57 -27.06 -18.41
N LEU A 65 -12.39 -27.53 -18.83
CA LEU A 65 -11.10 -27.00 -18.36
C LEU A 65 -10.88 -25.55 -18.80
N LEU A 66 -11.26 -25.19 -20.03
CA LEU A 66 -11.17 -23.81 -20.53
C LEU A 66 -12.10 -22.89 -19.73
N ILE A 67 -13.36 -23.30 -19.52
CA ILE A 67 -14.33 -22.53 -18.73
C ILE A 67 -13.86 -22.40 -17.27
N SER A 68 -13.30 -23.46 -16.69
CA SER A 68 -12.76 -23.43 -15.32
C SER A 68 -11.55 -22.49 -15.23
N ALA A 69 -10.61 -22.59 -16.17
CA ALA A 69 -9.45 -21.70 -16.23
C ALA A 69 -9.83 -20.24 -16.51
N LEU A 70 -10.84 -20.01 -17.37
CA LEU A 70 -11.38 -18.69 -17.66
C LEU A 70 -12.12 -18.14 -16.44
N CYS A 71 -12.90 -18.95 -15.71
CA CYS A 71 -13.54 -18.56 -14.46
C CYS A 71 -12.51 -18.25 -13.37
N LEU A 72 -11.46 -19.06 -13.21
CA LEU A 72 -10.37 -18.76 -12.27
C LEU A 72 -9.59 -17.51 -12.67
N ALA A 73 -9.35 -17.28 -13.96
CA ALA A 73 -8.74 -16.06 -14.46
C ALA A 73 -9.64 -14.84 -14.25
N LEU A 74 -10.95 -14.96 -14.49
CA LEU A 74 -11.93 -13.89 -14.26
C LEU A 74 -12.12 -13.60 -12.77
N LEU A 75 -12.17 -14.62 -11.91
CA LEU A 75 -12.20 -14.48 -10.45
C LEU A 75 -10.91 -13.81 -9.94
N GLY A 76 -9.75 -14.24 -10.43
CA GLY A 76 -8.45 -13.63 -10.09
C GLY A 76 -8.25 -12.21 -10.63
N CYS A 77 -8.88 -11.87 -11.77
CA CYS A 77 -8.85 -10.52 -12.34
C CYS A 77 -9.77 -9.54 -11.61
N MET A 78 -10.85 -10.01 -10.98
CA MET A 78 -11.80 -9.14 -10.29
C MET A 78 -11.34 -8.76 -8.87
N GLU A 79 -10.64 -9.65 -8.16
CA GLU A 79 -10.25 -9.41 -6.76
C GLU A 79 -9.11 -8.39 -6.55
N ASN A 80 -8.25 -8.13 -7.56
CA ASN A 80 -7.10 -7.23 -7.38
C ASN A 80 -7.28 -5.81 -7.95
N SER A 81 -8.39 -5.51 -8.62
CA SER A 81 -8.57 -4.24 -9.35
C SER A 81 -8.60 -2.98 -8.47
N VAL A 82 -9.04 -3.09 -7.20
CA VAL A 82 -9.22 -1.92 -6.32
C VAL A 82 -7.90 -1.42 -5.73
N ILE A 83 -6.90 -2.29 -5.57
CA ILE A 83 -5.58 -1.84 -5.12
C ILE A 83 -4.88 -1.10 -6.25
N ASP A 84 -5.02 -1.54 -7.50
CA ASP A 84 -4.22 -1.03 -8.62
C ASP A 84 -4.47 0.44 -8.96
N THR A 85 -5.64 0.98 -8.58
CA THR A 85 -5.99 2.39 -8.81
C THR A 85 -5.88 3.22 -7.53
N LEU A 86 -5.21 4.38 -7.61
CA LEU A 86 -5.21 5.36 -6.52
C LEU A 86 -6.54 6.11 -6.46
N PRO A 87 -7.00 6.54 -5.27
CA PRO A 87 -8.19 7.37 -5.16
C PRO A 87 -8.06 8.67 -5.97
N SER A 88 -9.16 9.15 -6.52
CA SER A 88 -9.29 10.50 -7.09
C SER A 88 -9.48 11.56 -5.99
N ASP A 89 -9.41 12.85 -6.36
CA ASP A 89 -9.65 13.95 -5.43
C ASP A 89 -11.09 13.92 -4.88
N ASN A 90 -12.08 13.59 -5.72
CA ASN A 90 -13.47 13.47 -5.27
C ASN A 90 -13.65 12.34 -4.25
N GLN A 91 -12.97 11.20 -4.44
CA GLN A 91 -13.01 10.11 -3.46
C GLN A 91 -12.35 10.51 -2.13
N ARG A 92 -11.40 11.44 -2.15
CA ARG A 92 -10.73 11.94 -0.96
C ARG A 92 -11.52 13.00 -0.20
N GLU A 93 -12.65 13.51 -0.70
CA GLU A 93 -13.38 14.65 -0.11
C GLU A 93 -13.70 14.48 1.38
N ASN A 94 -13.99 13.25 1.82
CA ASN A 94 -14.33 12.97 3.22
C ASN A 94 -13.13 12.54 4.07
N VAL A 95 -11.91 12.48 3.52
CA VAL A 95 -10.74 12.03 4.28
C VAL A 95 -10.51 12.94 5.47
N ASN A 96 -10.41 12.34 6.65
CA ASN A 96 -10.10 13.01 7.89
C ASN A 96 -8.91 12.31 8.55
N ALA A 97 -7.69 12.84 8.34
CA ALA A 97 -6.48 12.18 8.84
C ALA A 97 -5.48 13.11 9.51
N LEU A 98 -4.65 12.52 10.37
CA LEU A 98 -3.48 13.14 10.99
C LEU A 98 -2.27 12.21 10.86
N LEU A 99 -1.19 12.72 10.28
CA LEU A 99 0.05 11.99 10.08
C LEU A 99 1.12 12.56 11.02
N LEU A 100 1.48 11.82 12.05
CA LEU A 100 2.52 12.21 12.99
C LEU A 100 3.89 11.86 12.40
N SER A 101 4.82 12.81 12.39
CA SER A 101 6.19 12.53 12.02
C SER A 101 6.83 11.53 13.00
N ALA A 102 6.66 11.76 14.31
CA ALA A 102 7.13 10.86 15.36
C ALA A 102 6.04 10.54 16.40
N THR A 103 6.16 9.38 17.06
CA THR A 103 5.31 9.06 18.22
C THR A 103 5.77 9.81 19.48
N THR A 104 7.08 9.93 19.66
CA THR A 104 7.71 10.54 20.84
C THR A 104 8.85 11.44 20.39
N ASN A 105 8.89 12.67 20.91
CA ASN A 105 10.00 13.59 20.67
C ASN A 105 10.97 13.60 21.87
N PRO A 106 12.22 14.06 21.68
CA PRO A 106 13.17 14.21 22.78
C PRO A 106 12.58 15.01 23.95
N GLY A 107 12.73 14.49 25.17
CA GLY A 107 12.25 15.15 26.39
C GLY A 107 10.74 15.10 26.64
N GLN A 108 9.95 14.47 25.78
CA GLN A 108 8.48 14.39 25.90
C GLN A 108 7.99 12.96 26.14
N LYS A 109 6.78 12.83 26.69
CA LYS A 109 6.06 11.56 26.74
C LYS A 109 5.48 11.21 25.36
N SER A 110 5.20 9.92 25.17
CA SER A 110 4.56 9.43 23.94
C SER A 110 3.26 10.18 23.67
N LEU A 111 3.07 10.62 22.43
CA LEU A 111 1.89 11.36 21.93
C LEU A 111 1.57 12.69 22.64
N GLU A 112 2.42 13.17 23.54
CA GLU A 112 2.16 14.39 24.32
C GLU A 112 1.97 15.61 23.41
N HIS A 113 2.89 15.82 22.46
CA HIS A 113 2.82 16.90 21.47
C HIS A 113 1.59 16.84 20.55
N ALA A 114 1.05 15.64 20.33
CA ALA A 114 -0.02 15.41 19.36
C ALA A 114 -1.41 15.32 20.01
N LYS A 115 -1.49 15.40 21.35
CA LYS A 115 -2.72 15.18 22.12
C LYS A 115 -3.92 15.99 21.59
N ALA A 116 -3.72 17.28 21.34
CA ALA A 116 -4.77 18.18 20.87
C ALA A 116 -5.23 17.82 19.45
N ASP A 117 -4.29 17.60 18.52
CA ASP A 117 -4.60 17.25 17.13
C ASP A 117 -5.22 15.86 17.00
N ILE A 118 -4.78 14.88 17.80
CA ILE A 118 -5.39 13.55 17.88
C ILE A 118 -6.85 13.68 18.33
N THR A 119 -7.09 14.43 19.41
CA THR A 119 -8.45 14.66 19.93
C THR A 119 -9.34 15.34 18.89
N LYS A 120 -8.82 16.38 18.21
CA LYS A 120 -9.54 17.07 17.14
C LYS A 120 -9.83 16.17 15.94
N THR A 121 -8.91 15.26 15.60
CA THR A 121 -9.05 14.38 14.44
C THR A 121 -10.11 13.31 14.69
N PHE A 122 -10.10 12.67 15.87
CA PHE A 122 -11.13 11.70 16.23
C PHE A 122 -12.49 12.35 16.54
N GLY A 123 -12.53 13.57 17.06
CA GLY A 123 -13.78 14.26 17.36
C GLY A 123 -14.61 13.48 18.39
N SER A 124 -15.81 13.05 18.01
CA SER A 124 -16.69 12.22 18.85
C SER A 124 -16.38 10.72 18.80
N VAL A 125 -15.50 10.27 17.90
CA VAL A 125 -15.11 8.86 17.78
C VAL A 125 -14.30 8.45 18.98
N ASN A 126 -14.69 7.32 19.59
CA ASN A 126 -14.01 6.81 20.78
C ASN A 126 -13.61 5.32 20.66
N ARG A 127 -14.19 4.55 19.73
CA ARG A 127 -13.76 3.17 19.44
C ARG A 127 -12.69 3.14 18.35
N ILE A 128 -11.44 2.99 18.77
CA ILE A 128 -10.28 3.03 17.88
C ILE A 128 -9.76 1.61 17.65
N LEU A 129 -9.66 1.23 16.38
CA LEU A 129 -8.92 0.04 15.99
C LEU A 129 -7.44 0.38 15.84
N LEU A 130 -6.62 -0.26 16.67
CA LEU A 130 -5.16 -0.16 16.64
C LEU A 130 -4.58 -1.17 15.65
N ILE A 131 -3.88 -0.68 14.64
CA ILE A 131 -3.12 -1.46 13.68
C ILE A 131 -1.65 -1.38 14.07
N ASN A 132 -1.17 -2.42 14.75
CA ASN A 132 0.19 -2.53 15.28
C ASN A 132 1.09 -3.50 14.49
N TYR A 133 0.83 -3.67 13.19
CA TYR A 133 1.55 -4.62 12.33
C TYR A 133 2.93 -4.14 11.88
N ALA A 134 3.26 -2.87 12.08
CA ALA A 134 4.63 -2.36 11.92
C ALA A 134 5.59 -2.95 12.97
N SER A 135 5.06 -3.51 14.06
CA SER A 135 5.83 -4.26 15.05
C SER A 135 5.90 -5.75 14.70
N LEU A 136 7.05 -6.37 14.98
CA LEU A 136 7.23 -7.83 14.93
C LEU A 136 6.15 -8.54 15.76
N PRO A 137 5.68 -9.74 15.36
CA PRO A 137 4.59 -10.45 16.03
C PRO A 137 4.75 -10.56 17.54
N ASN A 138 5.93 -10.94 18.03
CA ASN A 138 6.24 -11.09 19.45
C ASN A 138 6.25 -9.78 20.26
N ARG A 139 6.15 -8.61 19.62
CA ARG A 139 6.11 -7.29 20.26
C ARG A 139 4.72 -6.64 20.24
N ARG A 140 3.77 -7.23 19.51
CA ARG A 140 2.45 -6.63 19.26
C ARG A 140 1.64 -6.46 20.53
N ASP A 141 1.63 -7.45 21.42
CA ASP A 141 0.88 -7.38 22.68
C ASP A 141 1.40 -6.30 23.62
N ALA A 142 2.73 -6.22 23.78
CA ALA A 142 3.36 -5.18 24.56
C ALA A 142 3.05 -3.77 24.01
N TYR A 143 3.10 -3.62 22.68
CA TYR A 143 2.73 -2.38 22.00
C TYR A 143 1.25 -2.02 22.25
N ALA A 144 0.33 -2.97 22.09
CA ALA A 144 -1.10 -2.75 22.32
C ALA A 144 -1.38 -2.35 23.77
N LYS A 145 -0.75 -3.01 24.74
CA LYS A 145 -0.86 -2.66 26.16
C LYS A 145 -0.35 -1.24 26.42
N ARG A 146 0.73 -0.82 25.76
CA ARG A 146 1.28 0.53 25.86
C ARG A 146 0.32 1.57 25.29
N MET A 147 -0.16 1.38 24.05
CA MET A 147 -1.07 2.33 23.41
C MET A 147 -2.38 2.52 24.16
N LYS A 148 -2.93 1.46 24.77
CA LYS A 148 -4.10 1.59 25.65
C LYS A 148 -3.86 2.59 26.79
N ARG A 149 -2.67 2.57 27.41
CA ARG A 149 -2.31 3.52 28.48
C ARG A 149 -2.11 4.93 27.94
N GLU A 150 -1.46 5.07 26.79
CA GLU A 150 -1.21 6.37 26.16
C GLU A 150 -2.53 7.06 25.77
N PHE A 151 -3.45 6.34 25.12
CA PHE A 151 -4.76 6.89 24.75
C PHE A 151 -5.62 7.26 25.96
N ALA A 152 -5.52 6.52 27.07
CA ALA A 152 -6.17 6.90 28.33
C ALA A 152 -5.64 8.22 28.91
N GLN A 153 -4.39 8.60 28.60
CA GLN A 153 -3.80 9.89 29.00
C GLN A 153 -4.18 11.05 28.05
N ILE A 154 -4.49 10.74 26.79
CA ILE A 154 -4.96 11.72 25.79
C ILE A 154 -6.35 12.22 26.15
N GLY A 155 -7.26 11.34 26.56
CA GLY A 155 -8.56 11.75 27.04
C GLY A 155 -9.38 10.58 27.57
N PRO A 156 -10.35 10.87 28.45
CA PRO A 156 -11.31 9.86 28.88
C PRO A 156 -12.17 9.42 27.67
N GLY A 157 -12.53 8.13 27.63
CA GLY A 157 -13.50 7.59 26.67
C GLY A 157 -12.92 6.77 25.52
N TYR A 158 -11.63 6.92 25.19
CA TYR A 158 -11.03 6.10 24.12
C TYR A 158 -10.95 4.62 24.49
N THR A 159 -11.59 3.79 23.67
CA THR A 159 -11.48 2.33 23.71
C THR A 159 -10.60 1.88 22.55
N VAL A 160 -9.37 1.48 22.86
CA VAL A 160 -8.40 1.01 21.86
C VAL A 160 -8.36 -0.51 21.82
N LYS A 161 -8.72 -1.11 20.67
CA LYS A 161 -8.65 -2.56 20.43
C LYS A 161 -7.61 -2.85 19.35
N SER A 162 -6.62 -3.71 19.64
CA SER A 162 -5.64 -4.11 18.63
C SER A 162 -6.26 -5.11 17.65
N LEU A 163 -6.07 -4.88 16.36
CA LEU A 163 -6.48 -5.79 15.29
C LEU A 163 -5.77 -7.15 15.40
N HIS A 164 -4.52 -7.17 15.90
CA HIS A 164 -3.78 -8.40 16.13
C HIS A 164 -4.50 -9.37 17.09
N ALA A 165 -5.14 -8.82 18.13
CA ALA A 165 -5.86 -9.58 19.15
C ALA A 165 -7.25 -10.08 18.68
N ILE A 166 -7.65 -9.77 17.44
CA ILE A 166 -8.89 -10.23 16.84
C ILE A 166 -8.60 -11.52 16.05
N PRO A 167 -9.45 -12.57 16.17
CA PRO A 167 -9.36 -13.78 15.36
C PRO A 167 -9.25 -13.45 13.87
N ALA A 168 -8.40 -14.19 13.14
CA ALA A 168 -8.01 -13.83 11.77
C ALA A 168 -9.22 -13.71 10.82
N ASP A 169 -10.18 -14.61 10.95
CA ASP A 169 -11.45 -14.67 10.21
C ASP A 169 -12.39 -13.48 10.50
N GLN A 170 -12.17 -12.75 11.59
CA GLN A 170 -13.00 -11.60 12.01
C GLN A 170 -12.31 -10.25 11.77
N ARG A 171 -11.05 -10.23 11.32
CA ARG A 171 -10.27 -8.98 11.19
C ARG A 171 -10.85 -8.02 10.16
N LEU A 172 -11.27 -8.55 9.01
CA LEU A 172 -11.85 -7.72 7.94
C LEU A 172 -13.16 -7.06 8.38
N ALA A 173 -14.02 -7.81 9.09
CA ALA A 173 -15.24 -7.28 9.69
C ALA A 173 -14.91 -6.19 10.72
N ALA A 174 -13.93 -6.42 11.60
CA ALA A 174 -13.50 -5.43 12.58
C ALA A 174 -12.97 -4.13 11.96
N VAL A 175 -12.28 -4.21 10.81
CA VAL A 175 -11.86 -3.04 10.04
C VAL A 175 -13.07 -2.29 9.48
N ARG A 176 -14.06 -2.99 8.95
CA ARG A 176 -15.27 -2.38 8.39
C ARG A 176 -16.15 -1.71 9.47
N ASP A 177 -16.23 -2.31 10.64
CA ASP A 177 -17.13 -1.86 11.73
C ASP A 177 -16.51 -0.81 12.66
N THR A 178 -15.22 -0.53 12.53
CA THR A 178 -14.57 0.44 13.43
C THR A 178 -14.97 1.89 13.12
N GLU A 179 -14.93 2.71 14.15
CA GLU A 179 -15.21 4.13 14.06
C GLU A 179 -13.97 4.93 13.64
N GLY A 180 -12.77 4.46 13.99
CA GLY A 180 -11.53 5.16 13.66
C GLY A 180 -10.29 4.30 13.79
N PHE A 181 -9.21 4.73 13.14
CA PHE A 181 -7.97 3.97 13.05
C PHE A 181 -6.82 4.71 13.73
N TYR A 182 -6.02 3.97 14.49
CA TYR A 182 -4.67 4.38 14.84
C TYR A 182 -3.67 3.37 14.28
N VAL A 183 -2.75 3.82 13.44
CA VAL A 183 -1.73 2.97 12.81
C VAL A 183 -0.35 3.29 13.38
N SER A 184 0.25 2.27 13.98
CA SER A 184 1.51 2.39 14.71
C SER A 184 2.72 2.68 13.82
N GLY A 185 3.74 3.30 14.42
CA GLY A 185 5.11 3.25 13.93
C GLY A 185 5.77 1.87 14.11
N GLY A 186 6.92 1.69 13.45
CA GLY A 186 7.65 0.42 13.38
C GLY A 186 8.31 0.32 12.00
N ASN A 187 8.29 -0.86 11.39
CA ASN A 187 8.78 -1.02 10.01
C ASN A 187 7.62 -0.95 8.99
N THR A 188 7.77 -0.07 8.01
CA THR A 188 6.78 0.25 6.97
C THR A 188 6.56 -0.91 5.99
N PHE A 189 7.63 -1.63 5.59
CA PHE A 189 7.52 -2.77 4.68
C PHE A 189 6.75 -3.92 5.33
N LEU A 190 7.07 -4.23 6.59
CA LEU A 190 6.34 -5.23 7.37
C LEU A 190 4.86 -4.83 7.55
N LEU A 191 4.59 -3.58 7.92
CA LEU A 191 3.23 -3.06 8.05
C LEU A 191 2.44 -3.27 6.75
N LEU A 192 3.01 -2.83 5.63
CA LEU A 192 2.32 -2.89 4.35
C LEU A 192 2.06 -4.34 3.92
N ARG A 193 3.06 -5.23 4.02
CA ARG A 193 2.92 -6.66 3.73
C ARG A 193 1.78 -7.32 4.50
N GLU A 194 1.69 -7.05 5.81
CA GLU A 194 0.67 -7.63 6.67
C GLU A 194 -0.74 -7.13 6.33
N LEU A 195 -0.86 -5.89 5.86
CA LEU A 195 -2.14 -5.33 5.41
C LEU A 195 -2.56 -5.86 4.03
N TYR A 196 -1.61 -6.21 3.18
CA TYR A 196 -1.87 -6.91 1.92
C TYR A 196 -2.37 -8.34 2.13
N GLY A 197 -1.78 -9.09 3.07
CA GLY A 197 -2.08 -10.51 3.28
C GLY A 197 -3.49 -10.85 3.80
N GLY A 198 -4.41 -9.89 3.87
CA GLY A 198 -5.79 -10.12 4.30
C GLY A 198 -6.78 -9.05 3.83
N ASP A 199 -6.49 -8.39 2.70
CA ASP A 199 -7.30 -7.32 2.09
C ASP A 199 -7.62 -6.14 3.03
N LEU A 200 -6.84 -6.03 4.11
CA LEU A 200 -7.04 -5.03 5.15
C LEU A 200 -6.71 -3.65 4.61
N LEU A 201 -5.70 -3.53 3.73
CA LEU A 201 -5.31 -2.25 3.14
C LEU A 201 -6.47 -1.60 2.39
N VAL A 202 -7.20 -2.38 1.57
CA VAL A 202 -8.36 -1.90 0.80
C VAL A 202 -9.48 -1.50 1.75
N ALA A 203 -9.84 -2.36 2.70
CA ALA A 203 -10.93 -2.08 3.63
C ALA A 203 -10.64 -0.85 4.51
N ILE A 204 -9.39 -0.64 4.96
CA ILE A 204 -8.99 0.57 5.69
C ILE A 204 -9.14 1.79 4.79
N ARG A 205 -8.62 1.74 3.56
CA ARG A 205 -8.74 2.84 2.59
C ARG A 205 -10.20 3.22 2.39
N GLU A 206 -11.06 2.27 2.07
CA GLU A 206 -12.50 2.50 1.84
C GLU A 206 -13.16 3.17 3.03
N ARG A 207 -12.90 2.68 4.26
CA ARG A 207 -13.47 3.26 5.47
C ARG A 207 -13.01 4.70 5.71
N VAL A 208 -11.74 5.01 5.45
CA VAL A 208 -11.21 6.37 5.61
C VAL A 208 -11.74 7.30 4.51
N LEU A 209 -11.86 6.84 3.26
CA LEU A 209 -12.50 7.60 2.17
C LEU A 209 -13.99 7.86 2.44
N GLN A 210 -14.64 7.03 3.27
CA GLN A 210 -16.00 7.24 3.78
C GLN A 210 -16.07 8.13 5.04
N GLY A 211 -14.95 8.69 5.50
CA GLY A 211 -14.91 9.64 6.61
C GLY A 211 -14.53 9.07 7.97
N ALA A 212 -14.14 7.79 8.07
CA ALA A 212 -13.58 7.27 9.32
C ALA A 212 -12.24 7.97 9.63
N PRO A 213 -12.06 8.59 10.82
CA PRO A 213 -10.81 9.24 11.18
C PRO A 213 -9.62 8.29 11.20
N TYR A 214 -8.49 8.78 10.69
CA TYR A 214 -7.23 8.07 10.63
C TYR A 214 -6.12 8.84 11.33
N VAL A 215 -5.41 8.18 12.26
CA VAL A 215 -4.17 8.71 12.82
C VAL A 215 -3.03 7.75 12.54
N GLY A 216 -2.04 8.19 11.78
CA GLY A 216 -0.81 7.45 11.50
C GLY A 216 0.36 8.02 12.30
N SER A 217 1.29 7.16 12.70
CA SER A 217 2.55 7.60 13.31
C SER A 217 3.73 6.91 12.62
N SER A 218 4.74 7.67 12.18
CA SER A 218 5.94 7.13 11.52
C SER A 218 5.57 6.20 10.34
N ALA A 219 5.83 4.89 10.42
CA ALA A 219 5.38 3.91 9.41
C ALA A 219 3.88 3.99 9.07
N GLY A 220 3.01 4.24 10.06
CA GLY A 220 1.58 4.48 9.84
C GLY A 220 1.31 5.77 9.05
N SER A 221 2.18 6.77 9.16
CA SER A 221 2.13 7.99 8.36
C SER A 221 2.63 7.76 6.93
N ASN A 222 3.65 6.91 6.74
CA ASN A 222 4.12 6.54 5.41
C ASN A 222 3.02 5.88 4.57
N ILE A 223 2.30 4.89 5.13
CA ILE A 223 1.29 4.15 4.36
C ILE A 223 0.04 4.99 4.04
N ALA A 224 -0.14 6.17 4.65
CA ALA A 224 -1.24 7.06 4.32
C ALA A 224 -1.07 7.73 2.94
N GLY A 225 0.17 7.88 2.47
CA GLY A 225 0.48 8.39 1.13
C GLY A 225 0.10 7.43 0.01
N GLN A 226 0.38 7.81 -1.24
CA GLN A 226 0.12 6.95 -2.41
C GLN A 226 1.04 5.72 -2.42
N PHE A 227 2.29 5.92 -2.02
CA PHE A 227 3.34 4.92 -2.03
C PHE A 227 4.27 5.05 -0.83
N ILE A 228 4.93 3.96 -0.45
CA ILE A 228 5.90 3.95 0.67
C ILE A 228 7.35 4.20 0.25
N GLY A 229 7.61 4.58 -1.00
CA GLY A 229 8.97 4.71 -1.54
C GLY A 229 9.85 5.75 -0.84
N THR A 230 9.23 6.63 -0.04
CA THR A 230 9.88 7.67 0.76
C THR A 230 10.00 7.29 2.24
N THR A 231 9.82 6.03 2.61
CA THR A 231 10.13 5.56 3.98
C THR A 231 11.64 5.57 4.22
N ASN A 232 12.04 5.74 5.49
CA ASN A 232 13.43 5.62 5.91
C ASN A 232 13.80 4.18 6.33
N ASP A 233 12.82 3.29 6.36
CA ASP A 233 12.97 1.93 6.84
C ASP A 233 13.73 1.04 5.86
N PHE A 234 14.47 0.07 6.40
CA PHE A 234 15.01 -1.01 5.59
C PHE A 234 13.90 -1.95 5.09
N PRO A 235 14.01 -2.48 3.85
CA PRO A 235 13.10 -3.47 3.30
C PRO A 235 13.37 -4.85 3.90
N ILE A 236 12.95 -5.07 5.15
CA ILE A 236 13.18 -6.34 5.87
C ILE A 236 12.30 -7.49 5.36
N THR A 237 11.35 -7.20 4.47
CA THR A 237 10.46 -8.18 3.87
C THR A 237 9.95 -7.65 2.53
N ASP A 238 9.67 -8.56 1.60
CA ASP A 238 9.11 -8.21 0.30
C ASP A 238 7.63 -7.80 0.42
N ILE A 239 7.24 -6.91 -0.49
CA ILE A 239 5.87 -6.43 -0.66
C ILE A 239 5.46 -6.63 -2.13
N PRO A 240 4.18 -6.89 -2.41
CA PRO A 240 3.72 -7.08 -3.80
C PRO A 240 3.87 -5.81 -4.64
N THR A 241 3.70 -4.64 -4.02
CA THR A 241 3.89 -3.32 -4.63
C THR A 241 4.12 -2.28 -3.54
N ARG A 242 4.74 -1.15 -3.91
CA ARG A 242 4.94 0.01 -3.01
C ARG A 242 3.67 0.81 -2.75
N ARG A 243 2.56 0.51 -3.43
CA ARG A 243 1.28 1.23 -3.33
C ARG A 243 0.66 1.05 -1.95
N ALA A 244 0.18 2.14 -1.37
CA ALA A 244 -0.37 2.21 -0.01
C ALA A 244 -1.81 2.77 -0.01
N LEU A 245 -2.24 3.47 1.04
CA LEU A 245 -3.64 3.87 1.22
C LEU A 245 -4.09 4.96 0.24
N GLY A 246 -3.23 5.91 -0.14
CA GLY A 246 -3.59 6.99 -1.08
C GLY A 246 -4.56 8.03 -0.51
N LEU A 247 -4.49 8.28 0.81
CA LEU A 247 -5.35 9.24 1.52
C LEU A 247 -5.04 10.70 1.17
N MET A 248 -3.89 10.95 0.54
CA MET A 248 -3.51 12.22 -0.08
C MET A 248 -2.86 11.97 -1.44
N ALA A 249 -2.87 12.97 -2.33
CA ALA A 249 -2.21 12.92 -3.63
C ALA A 249 -0.70 13.21 -3.55
N ALA A 250 -0.03 12.64 -2.54
CA ALA A 250 1.39 12.80 -2.24
C ALA A 250 1.90 11.62 -1.40
N ASN A 251 3.23 11.56 -1.18
CA ASN A 251 3.90 10.65 -0.27
C ASN A 251 4.46 11.40 0.93
N PHE A 252 4.42 10.76 2.10
CA PHE A 252 4.94 11.33 3.35
C PHE A 252 6.32 10.76 3.67
N ASN A 253 7.29 11.62 4.00
CA ASN A 253 8.56 11.24 4.62
C ASN A 253 8.56 11.74 6.08
N PRO A 254 8.21 10.89 7.07
CA PRO A 254 8.35 11.23 8.49
C PRO A 254 9.82 11.31 8.88
N HIS A 255 10.08 11.89 10.04
CA HIS A 255 11.41 12.05 10.62
C HIS A 255 12.36 12.72 9.62
N HIS A 256 11.86 13.75 8.93
CA HIS A 256 12.74 14.56 8.10
C HIS A 256 13.69 15.32 9.04
N PRO A 257 15.01 15.23 8.84
CA PRO A 257 15.95 16.02 9.62
C PRO A 257 15.69 17.52 9.43
N ASP A 258 15.95 18.30 10.47
CA ASP A 258 15.91 19.76 10.39
C ASP A 258 17.12 20.31 9.59
N GLN A 259 16.88 21.33 8.77
CA GLN A 259 17.93 21.89 7.90
C GLN A 259 19.06 22.56 8.69
N ILE A 260 18.75 23.16 9.85
CA ILE A 260 19.71 23.92 10.65
C ILE A 260 20.32 23.00 11.72
N ALA A 261 19.49 22.27 12.46
CA ALA A 261 19.97 21.46 13.58
C ALA A 261 20.63 20.14 13.15
N GLU A 262 20.31 19.62 11.95
CA GLU A 262 20.73 18.31 11.44
C GLU A 262 21.23 18.43 9.99
N GLU A 263 22.05 19.44 9.68
CA GLU A 263 22.45 19.83 8.32
C GLU A 263 22.99 18.66 7.47
N VAL A 264 23.84 17.81 8.05
CA VAL A 264 24.47 16.69 7.34
C VAL A 264 23.44 15.64 6.96
N GLU A 265 22.63 15.19 7.93
CA GLU A 265 21.53 14.26 7.72
C GLU A 265 20.49 14.83 6.76
N PHE A 266 20.22 16.13 6.83
CA PHE A 266 19.37 16.87 5.91
C PHE A 266 19.88 16.82 4.48
N GLY A 267 21.16 17.09 4.25
CA GLY A 267 21.79 16.97 2.94
C GLY A 267 21.60 15.57 2.35
N PHE A 268 21.89 14.52 3.13
CA PHE A 268 21.69 13.14 2.68
C PHE A 268 20.22 12.80 2.41
N ARG A 269 19.29 13.29 3.22
CA ARG A 269 17.85 13.07 2.99
C ARG A 269 17.39 13.74 1.72
N GLN A 270 17.80 14.99 1.50
CA GLN A 270 17.46 15.76 0.31
C GLN A 270 18.05 15.14 -0.96
N TYR A 271 19.25 14.58 -0.89
CA TYR A 271 19.86 13.82 -1.98
C TYR A 271 18.99 12.60 -2.36
N LYS A 272 18.64 11.75 -1.37
CA LYS A 272 17.81 10.55 -1.60
C LYS A 272 16.42 10.89 -2.14
N ILE A 273 15.77 11.92 -1.60
CA ILE A 273 14.48 12.39 -2.11
C ILE A 273 14.62 12.91 -3.55
N GLY A 274 15.71 13.62 -3.86
CA GLY A 274 16.04 14.06 -5.22
C GLY A 274 16.14 12.91 -6.21
N GLU A 275 16.88 11.85 -5.88
CA GLU A 275 16.95 10.63 -6.70
C GLU A 275 15.57 9.98 -6.86
N TYR A 276 14.79 9.90 -5.77
CA TYR A 276 13.45 9.33 -5.80
C TYR A 276 12.52 10.07 -6.78
N VAL A 277 12.43 11.40 -6.69
CA VAL A 277 11.54 12.19 -7.55
C VAL A 277 12.05 12.27 -9.00
N ALA A 278 13.35 12.12 -9.23
CA ALA A 278 13.90 12.03 -10.59
C ALA A 278 13.41 10.76 -11.33
N HIS A 279 13.25 9.66 -10.60
CA HIS A 279 12.70 8.39 -11.13
C HIS A 279 11.17 8.31 -11.08
N ASN A 280 10.52 9.02 -10.15
CA ASN A 280 9.08 9.00 -9.93
C ASN A 280 8.50 10.42 -10.13
N GLN A 281 8.62 10.94 -11.36
CA GLN A 281 8.39 12.35 -11.68
C GLN A 281 6.95 12.85 -11.47
N ASP A 282 5.98 11.95 -11.35
CA ASP A 282 4.58 12.31 -11.08
C ASP A 282 4.24 12.30 -9.59
N GLU A 283 5.21 11.98 -8.72
CA GLU A 283 4.99 11.86 -7.28
C GLU A 283 5.50 13.09 -6.53
N VAL A 284 4.64 13.58 -5.63
CA VAL A 284 4.98 14.65 -4.69
C VAL A 284 5.48 14.01 -3.40
N VAL A 285 6.61 14.50 -2.87
CA VAL A 285 7.15 14.07 -1.58
C VAL A 285 7.05 15.21 -0.58
N ILE A 286 6.46 14.94 0.58
CA ILE A 286 6.33 15.89 1.70
C ILE A 286 7.13 15.31 2.88
N GLY A 287 8.32 15.85 3.10
CA GLY A 287 9.15 15.53 4.26
C GLY A 287 8.85 16.45 5.43
N VAL A 288 8.50 15.90 6.59
CA VAL A 288 8.11 16.69 7.77
C VAL A 288 9.06 16.41 8.94
N THR A 289 9.53 17.48 9.58
CA THR A 289 10.39 17.39 10.77
C THR A 289 9.63 16.97 12.01
N ASN A 290 10.33 16.54 13.06
CA ASN A 290 9.74 16.42 14.39
C ASN A 290 9.76 17.80 15.08
N PRO A 291 8.71 18.22 15.83
CA PRO A 291 7.51 17.48 16.21
C PRO A 291 6.34 17.65 15.21
N GLY A 292 6.64 18.03 13.97
CA GLY A 292 5.66 18.34 12.94
C GLY A 292 4.70 17.18 12.61
N MET A 293 3.50 17.56 12.17
CA MET A 293 2.43 16.64 11.80
C MET A 293 1.71 17.18 10.55
N LEU A 294 1.18 16.29 9.71
CA LEU A 294 0.36 16.68 8.57
C LEU A 294 -1.12 16.38 8.84
N ARG A 295 -1.96 17.42 8.79
CA ARG A 295 -3.40 17.32 8.92
C ARG A 295 -4.05 17.30 7.53
N ILE A 296 -4.88 16.29 7.29
CA ILE A 296 -5.58 16.06 6.02
C ILE A 296 -7.09 16.19 6.25
N GLN A 297 -7.72 17.13 5.56
CA GLN A 297 -9.17 17.34 5.58
C GLN A 297 -9.66 17.44 4.14
N GLY A 298 -10.25 16.37 3.62
CA GLY A 298 -10.49 16.23 2.20
C GLY A 298 -9.18 16.23 1.41
N ASN A 299 -9.09 17.13 0.44
CA ASN A 299 -7.85 17.38 -0.33
C ASN A 299 -6.95 18.47 0.28
N MET A 300 -7.36 19.07 1.40
CA MET A 300 -6.58 20.11 2.08
C MET A 300 -5.54 19.50 3.01
N LEU A 301 -4.28 19.93 2.85
CA LEU A 301 -3.12 19.52 3.61
C LEU A 301 -2.61 20.71 4.42
N SER A 302 -2.53 20.57 5.74
CA SER A 302 -1.96 21.59 6.63
C SER A 302 -0.90 21.05 7.57
N LEU A 303 0.19 21.78 7.73
CA LEU A 303 1.25 21.49 8.68
C LEU A 303 0.82 21.92 10.08
N ARG A 304 1.01 21.03 11.05
CA ARG A 304 0.75 21.21 12.48
C ARG A 304 2.01 20.87 13.27
N GLY A 305 1.97 21.15 14.58
CA GLY A 305 3.12 21.00 15.47
C GLY A 305 3.99 22.25 15.46
N GLU A 306 4.13 22.89 16.62
CA GLU A 306 4.97 24.06 16.79
C GLU A 306 6.43 23.73 16.45
N GLY A 307 7.08 24.58 15.65
CA GLY A 307 8.43 24.34 15.16
C GLY A 307 8.55 23.29 14.04
N GLY A 308 7.43 22.71 13.59
CA GLY A 308 7.40 21.82 12.44
C GLY A 308 7.71 22.54 11.13
N THR A 309 8.53 21.90 10.29
CA THR A 309 8.86 22.35 8.94
C THR A 309 8.56 21.22 7.95
N ALA A 310 7.98 21.58 6.81
CA ALA A 310 7.75 20.68 5.69
C ALA A 310 8.62 21.07 4.50
N TYR A 311 9.34 20.09 3.95
CA TYR A 311 10.12 20.18 2.73
C TYR A 311 9.40 19.40 1.64
N ILE A 312 8.91 20.10 0.64
CA ILE A 312 8.10 19.54 -0.44
C ILE A 312 8.99 19.45 -1.67
N SER A 313 8.98 18.30 -2.34
CA SER A 313 9.70 18.09 -3.60
C SER A 313 8.80 17.50 -4.67
N TYR A 314 8.88 18.06 -5.87
CA TYR A 314 8.16 17.60 -7.05
C TYR A 314 8.97 17.95 -8.31
N ARG A 315 9.25 16.98 -9.17
CA ARG A 315 10.01 17.18 -10.45
C ARG A 315 11.32 17.97 -10.31
N GLY A 316 12.03 17.77 -9.20
CA GLY A 316 13.28 18.49 -8.89
C GLY A 316 13.09 19.89 -8.30
N GLU A 317 11.89 20.46 -8.38
CA GLU A 317 11.52 21.69 -7.69
C GLU A 317 11.30 21.42 -6.20
N LYS A 318 11.54 22.45 -5.38
CA LYS A 318 11.44 22.38 -3.93
C LYS A 318 10.71 23.58 -3.35
N GLN A 319 9.93 23.34 -2.30
CA GLN A 319 9.28 24.39 -1.52
C GLN A 319 9.33 24.04 -0.04
N THR A 320 9.47 25.06 0.81
CA THR A 320 9.50 24.90 2.26
C THR A 320 8.29 25.62 2.87
N VAL A 321 7.63 24.96 3.82
CA VAL A 321 6.52 25.53 4.59
C VAL A 321 6.82 25.35 6.07
N SER A 322 6.67 26.43 6.84
CA SER A 322 6.79 26.41 8.30
C SER A 322 5.40 26.46 8.93
N SER A 323 5.22 25.76 10.05
CA SER A 323 3.95 25.80 10.80
C SER A 323 3.63 27.17 11.39
N LEU A 324 4.59 28.10 11.42
CA LEU A 324 4.45 29.45 11.98
C LEU A 324 3.92 30.51 10.98
N ALA A 325 3.95 30.24 9.68
CA ALA A 325 3.62 31.24 8.64
C ALA A 325 2.18 31.14 8.11
N ASP A 326 1.70 29.93 7.87
CA ASP A 326 0.30 29.60 7.48
C ASP A 326 0.04 28.08 7.59
N GLY A 327 1.11 27.28 7.44
CA GLY A 327 1.04 25.82 7.42
C GLY A 327 0.31 25.27 6.20
N ASP A 328 0.09 26.05 5.14
CA ASP A 328 -0.69 25.61 3.98
C ASP A 328 0.16 24.82 2.99
N ILE A 329 0.11 23.48 3.13
CA ILE A 329 0.86 22.56 2.29
C ILE A 329 0.19 22.39 0.93
N SER A 330 -1.15 22.45 0.87
CA SER A 330 -1.88 22.33 -0.40
C SER A 330 -1.47 23.42 -1.39
N ARG A 331 -1.45 24.68 -0.94
CA ARG A 331 -1.02 25.81 -1.79
C ARG A 331 0.41 25.64 -2.30
N ALA A 332 1.30 25.13 -1.46
CA ALA A 332 2.69 24.87 -1.86
C ALA A 332 2.80 23.76 -2.91
N VAL A 333 2.03 22.68 -2.75
CA VAL A 333 1.98 21.59 -3.74
C VAL A 333 1.38 22.07 -5.07
N GLU A 334 0.31 22.85 -5.05
CA GLU A 334 -0.31 23.43 -6.25
C GLU A 334 0.65 24.38 -6.99
N SER A 335 1.33 25.25 -6.25
CA SER A 335 2.38 26.13 -6.78
C SER A 335 3.45 25.33 -7.51
N LEU A 336 3.95 24.24 -6.92
CA LEU A 336 4.95 23.37 -7.56
C LEU A 336 4.41 22.67 -8.82
N ARG A 337 3.15 22.24 -8.83
CA ARG A 337 2.52 21.59 -9.99
C ARG A 337 2.25 22.53 -11.16
N SER A 338 2.19 23.84 -10.91
CA SER A 338 1.91 24.86 -11.92
C SER A 338 3.15 25.38 -12.67
N ARG A 339 4.35 24.98 -12.25
CA ARG A 339 5.63 25.34 -12.87
C ARG A 339 6.04 24.30 -13.91
#